data_AF-A0A919JB51-F1
#
_entry.id   AF-A0A919JB51-F1
#
_cell.length_a   1.000
_cell.length_b   1.000
_cell.length_c   1.000
_cell.angle_alpha   90.00
_cell.angle_beta   90.00
_cell.angle_gamma   90.00
#
_symmetry.space_group_name_H-M   'P 1'
#
loop_
_entity.id
_entity.type
_entity.pdbx_description
1 polymer ?
#
loop_
_entity_poly.entity_id
_entity_poly.type
_entity_poly.pdbx_seq_one_letter_code
_entity_poly.pdbx_strand_id
1 'polypeptide(L)'
;MRRLLLAAATLLVVLLPGTPAWAHTALVTSDPARDARLTAAPAAVSLVFSQKLNPDFTTIVLSDAAARRVPASAPAIADARATITLEQPLGNGVYTVAYRVVSLDGHTVQGAYPFTVADPALPAAGRASEAAAAAPDSSAGLPAPVLAGLVAAGILLASLGAYFALSGRRRAARTRAEKG
;
A
#
# COMPACT_ATOMS: atom_id res chain seq x y z
N MET A 1 46.87 17.03 12.93
CA MET A 1 46.11 16.57 11.73
C MET A 1 45.25 15.33 12.02
N ARG A 2 45.79 14.23 12.56
CA ARG A 2 45.02 13.00 12.85
C ARG A 2 43.78 13.20 13.73
N ARG A 3 43.85 14.04 14.76
CA ARG A 3 42.71 14.38 15.64
C ARG A 3 41.60 15.17 14.94
N LEU A 4 41.97 16.06 14.02
CA LEU A 4 41.02 16.83 13.22
C LEU A 4 40.32 15.95 12.18
N LEU A 5 41.06 15.01 11.57
CA LEU A 5 40.48 14.02 10.66
C LEU A 5 39.48 13.10 11.39
N LEU A 6 39.80 12.66 12.61
CA LEU A 6 38.87 11.88 13.43
C LEU A 6 37.62 12.68 13.79
N ALA A 7 37.77 13.94 14.20
CA ALA A 7 36.65 14.82 14.53
C ALA A 7 35.75 15.10 13.32
N ALA A 8 36.34 15.34 12.14
CA ALA A 8 35.62 15.54 10.90
C ALA A 8 34.90 14.26 10.44
N ALA A 9 35.52 13.10 10.60
CA ALA A 9 34.90 11.82 10.28
C ALA A 9 33.71 11.50 11.22
N THR A 10 33.85 11.76 12.52
CA THR A 10 32.73 11.58 13.48
C THR A 10 31.59 12.56 13.20
N LEU A 11 31.90 13.81 12.87
CA LEU A 11 30.89 14.80 12.52
C LEU A 11 30.16 14.36 11.24
N LEU A 12 30.90 13.91 10.22
CA LEU A 12 30.30 13.41 8.99
C LEU A 12 29.33 12.26 9.26
N VAL A 13 29.70 11.29 10.12
CA VAL A 13 28.85 10.14 10.49
C VAL A 13 27.56 10.58 11.18
N VAL A 14 27.61 11.57 12.07
CA VAL A 14 26.42 12.09 12.78
C VAL A 14 25.46 12.82 11.84
N LEU A 15 25.97 13.43 10.75
CA LEU A 15 25.15 14.12 9.77
C LEU A 15 24.51 13.19 8.73
N LEU A 16 24.81 11.89 8.71
CA LEU A 16 24.08 10.97 7.84
C LEU A 16 22.61 10.89 8.32
N PRO A 17 21.63 11.10 7.43
CA PRO A 17 20.23 10.85 7.77
C PRO A 17 20.05 9.37 8.11
N GLY A 18 19.37 9.09 9.23
CA GLY A 18 18.98 7.73 9.58
C GLY A 18 18.00 7.16 8.56
N THR A 19 18.09 5.86 8.27
CA THR A 19 17.06 5.17 7.49
C THR A 19 15.76 5.12 8.27
N PRO A 20 14.59 5.36 7.65
CA PRO A 20 13.32 5.19 8.34
C PRO A 20 13.16 3.74 8.78
N ALA A 21 13.00 3.51 10.08
CA ALA A 21 12.62 2.19 10.57
C ALA A 21 11.17 1.92 10.19
N TRP A 22 10.93 0.97 9.27
CA TRP A 22 9.59 0.47 8.97
C TRP A 22 9.09 -0.45 10.10
N ALA A 23 8.73 0.15 11.24
CA ALA A 23 8.25 -0.56 12.42
C ALA A 23 6.72 -0.63 12.53
N HIS A 24 6.00 -0.30 11.46
CA HIS A 24 4.54 -0.24 11.52
C HIS A 24 3.94 -1.64 11.37
N THR A 25 2.94 -1.93 12.21
CA THR A 25 2.08 -3.10 12.03
C THR A 25 1.44 -3.03 10.66
N ALA A 26 1.55 -4.10 9.88
CA ALA A 26 0.99 -4.21 8.55
C ALA A 26 0.46 -5.62 8.36
N LEU A 27 -0.62 -5.76 7.58
CA LEU A 27 -1.10 -7.07 7.17
C LEU A 27 -0.08 -7.66 6.17
N VAL A 28 0.49 -8.81 6.51
CA VAL A 28 1.51 -9.50 5.73
C VAL A 28 0.86 -10.54 4.83
N THR A 29 -0.03 -11.37 5.39
CA THR A 29 -0.82 -12.35 4.63
C THR A 29 -2.23 -12.48 5.16
N SER A 30 -3.11 -12.99 4.31
CA SER A 30 -4.51 -13.27 4.61
C SER A 30 -4.94 -14.57 3.97
N ASP A 31 -5.76 -15.33 4.68
CA ASP A 31 -6.45 -16.51 4.18
C ASP A 31 -7.93 -16.41 4.59
N PRO A 32 -8.89 -16.26 3.65
CA PRO A 32 -8.70 -16.14 2.21
C PRO A 32 -7.82 -14.96 1.79
N ALA A 33 -7.11 -15.10 0.67
CA ALA A 33 -6.33 -14.00 0.12
C ALA A 33 -7.25 -12.86 -0.40
N ARG A 34 -6.73 -11.63 -0.37
CA ARG A 34 -7.39 -10.49 -1.04
C ARG A 34 -7.72 -10.83 -2.49
N ASP A 35 -8.94 -10.53 -2.88
CA ASP A 35 -9.50 -10.75 -4.22
C ASP A 35 -9.53 -12.24 -4.66
N ALA A 36 -9.33 -13.17 -3.72
CA ALA A 36 -9.39 -14.60 -4.02
C ALA A 36 -10.80 -15.02 -4.44
N ARG A 37 -10.86 -15.95 -5.39
CA ARG A 37 -12.10 -16.61 -5.81
C ARG A 37 -12.02 -18.09 -5.44
N LEU A 38 -12.77 -18.47 -4.40
CA LEU A 38 -12.76 -19.80 -3.82
C LEU A 38 -13.84 -20.67 -4.45
N THR A 39 -13.52 -21.92 -4.74
CA THR A 39 -14.49 -22.94 -5.21
C THR A 39 -15.14 -23.71 -4.06
N ALA A 40 -14.78 -23.40 -2.82
CA ALA A 40 -15.37 -23.96 -1.61
C ALA A 40 -15.38 -22.87 -0.52
N ALA A 41 -16.42 -22.85 0.31
CA ALA A 41 -16.49 -21.92 1.43
C ALA A 41 -15.37 -22.20 2.46
N PRO A 42 -14.63 -21.18 2.90
CA PRO A 42 -13.63 -21.34 3.96
C PRO A 42 -14.34 -21.59 5.30
N ALA A 43 -13.71 -22.34 6.20
CA ALA A 43 -14.22 -22.53 7.57
C ALA A 43 -13.81 -21.38 8.52
N ALA A 44 -12.78 -20.62 8.16
CA ALA A 44 -12.21 -19.57 8.98
C ALA A 44 -11.61 -18.46 8.10
N VAL A 45 -11.42 -17.29 8.71
CA VAL A 45 -10.61 -16.21 8.15
C VAL A 45 -9.42 -15.98 9.06
N SER A 46 -8.23 -15.93 8.49
CA SER A 46 -6.96 -15.81 9.21
C SER A 46 -6.10 -14.70 8.62
N LEU A 47 -5.62 -13.82 9.49
CA LEU A 47 -4.81 -12.66 9.15
C LEU A 47 -3.47 -12.74 9.88
N VAL A 48 -2.37 -12.53 9.17
CA VAL A 48 -1.02 -12.48 9.76
C VAL A 48 -0.46 -11.08 9.57
N PHE A 49 0.04 -10.50 10.65
CA PHE A 49 0.61 -9.16 10.68
C PHE A 49 2.13 -9.21 10.85
N SER A 50 2.78 -8.07 10.62
CA SER A 50 4.24 -7.93 10.79
C SER A 50 4.68 -7.90 12.24
N GLN A 51 3.75 -7.71 13.19
CA GLN A 51 4.01 -7.54 14.61
C GLN A 51 3.03 -8.36 15.46
N LYS A 52 3.45 -8.67 16.70
CA LYS A 52 2.59 -9.30 17.69
C LYS A 52 1.39 -8.42 18.02
N LEU A 53 0.22 -9.04 18.10
CA LEU A 53 -1.05 -8.37 18.34
C LEU A 53 -1.35 -8.32 19.84
N ASN A 54 -2.02 -7.26 20.25
CA ASN A 54 -2.69 -7.18 21.53
C ASN A 54 -4.05 -7.91 21.42
N PRO A 55 -4.30 -8.95 22.25
CA PRO A 55 -5.51 -9.75 22.16
C PRO A 55 -6.78 -8.99 22.51
N ASP A 56 -6.71 -7.99 23.40
CA ASP A 56 -7.88 -7.27 23.90
C ASP A 56 -8.41 -6.22 22.92
N PHE A 57 -7.58 -5.82 21.94
CA PHE A 57 -7.87 -4.72 21.01
C PHE A 57 -7.86 -5.15 19.54
N THR A 58 -8.09 -6.43 19.28
CA THR A 58 -8.20 -6.99 17.92
C THR A 58 -9.64 -7.31 17.57
N THR A 59 -10.09 -6.86 16.40
CA THR A 59 -11.42 -7.14 15.86
C THR A 59 -11.32 -7.53 14.38
N ILE A 60 -12.06 -8.57 14.01
CA ILE A 60 -12.27 -8.98 12.62
C ILE A 60 -13.78 -9.11 12.40
N VAL A 61 -14.27 -8.54 11.31
CA VAL A 61 -15.67 -8.60 10.90
C VAL A 61 -15.72 -9.12 9.47
N LEU A 62 -16.55 -10.13 9.25
CA LEU A 62 -16.92 -10.61 7.92
C LEU A 62 -18.31 -10.08 7.59
N SER A 63 -18.49 -9.53 6.39
CA SER A 63 -19.79 -9.08 5.89
C SER A 63 -20.07 -9.60 4.48
N ASP A 64 -21.33 -9.82 4.15
CA ASP A 64 -21.78 -10.15 2.79
C ASP A 64 -21.86 -8.91 1.88
N ALA A 65 -22.23 -9.12 0.61
CA ALA A 65 -22.39 -8.06 -0.38
C ALA A 65 -23.48 -7.02 -0.03
N ALA A 66 -24.40 -7.34 0.88
CA ALA A 66 -25.41 -6.42 1.41
C ALA A 66 -24.93 -5.73 2.71
N ALA A 67 -23.63 -5.81 3.01
CA ALA A 67 -22.99 -5.30 4.22
C ALA A 67 -23.55 -5.89 5.54
N ARG A 68 -24.25 -7.03 5.47
CA ARG A 68 -24.74 -7.73 6.65
C ARG A 68 -23.61 -8.54 7.25
N ARG A 69 -23.45 -8.44 8.57
CA ARG A 69 -22.44 -9.18 9.31
C ARG A 69 -22.73 -10.68 9.23
N VAL A 70 -21.72 -11.45 8.87
CA VAL A 70 -21.74 -12.91 8.94
C VAL A 70 -21.34 -13.33 10.36
N PRO A 71 -22.12 -14.21 11.02
CA PRO A 71 -21.78 -14.73 12.33
C PRO A 71 -20.45 -15.50 12.34
N ALA A 72 -19.60 -15.20 13.30
CA ALA A 72 -18.28 -15.79 13.48
C ALA A 72 -17.85 -15.65 14.94
N SER A 73 -16.90 -16.49 15.35
CA SER A 73 -16.30 -16.45 16.69
C SER A 73 -15.63 -15.10 16.98
N ALA A 74 -15.35 -14.85 18.26
CA ALA A 74 -14.35 -13.83 18.63
C ALA A 74 -12.99 -14.16 17.99
N PRO A 75 -12.14 -13.15 17.68
CA PRO A 75 -10.80 -13.40 17.16
C PRO A 75 -9.93 -14.18 18.16
N ALA A 76 -9.41 -15.32 17.75
CA ALA A 76 -8.36 -16.04 18.45
C ALA A 76 -6.99 -15.51 18.00
N ILE A 77 -6.16 -15.11 18.95
CA ILE A 77 -4.88 -14.44 18.71
C ILE A 77 -3.72 -15.34 19.12
N ALA A 78 -2.77 -15.52 18.21
CA ALA A 78 -1.53 -16.26 18.45
C ALA A 78 -0.36 -15.46 17.84
N ASP A 79 0.43 -14.81 18.70
CA ASP A 79 1.48 -13.87 18.32
C ASP A 79 0.99 -12.80 17.33
N ALA A 80 1.40 -12.89 16.06
CA ALA A 80 1.06 -11.95 15.00
C ALA A 80 -0.17 -12.37 14.17
N ARG A 81 -0.81 -13.49 14.53
CA ARG A 81 -1.92 -14.09 13.81
C ARG A 81 -3.24 -13.87 14.53
N ALA A 82 -4.26 -13.45 13.80
CA ALA A 82 -5.64 -13.35 14.27
C ALA A 82 -6.54 -14.21 13.39
N THR A 83 -7.41 -15.01 14.01
CA THR A 83 -8.31 -15.93 13.30
C THR A 83 -9.72 -15.85 13.84
N ILE A 84 -10.71 -15.79 12.95
CA ILE A 84 -12.13 -16.00 13.28
C ILE A 84 -12.61 -17.27 12.61
N THR A 85 -13.42 -18.05 13.33
CA THR A 85 -14.07 -19.26 12.82
C THR A 85 -15.50 -18.92 12.45
N LEU A 86 -15.93 -19.34 11.26
CA LEU A 86 -17.30 -19.10 10.80
C LEU A 86 -18.25 -20.06 11.49
N GLU A 87 -19.37 -19.54 12.00
CA GLU A 87 -20.37 -20.35 12.70
C GLU A 87 -21.24 -21.15 11.71
N GLN A 88 -21.32 -20.69 10.46
CA GLN A 88 -22.12 -21.28 9.40
C GLN A 88 -21.33 -21.25 8.07
N PRO A 89 -21.52 -22.25 7.19
CA PRO A 89 -20.92 -22.24 5.86
C PRO A 89 -21.36 -21.02 5.03
N LEU A 90 -20.44 -20.50 4.23
CA LEU A 90 -20.75 -19.41 3.30
C LEU A 90 -21.46 -19.94 2.05
N GLY A 91 -22.42 -19.16 1.56
CA GLY A 91 -22.99 -19.37 0.23
C GLY A 91 -22.12 -18.75 -0.87
N ASN A 92 -22.55 -18.89 -2.11
CA ASN A 92 -21.93 -18.19 -3.23
C ASN A 92 -22.17 -16.68 -3.11
N GLY A 93 -21.10 -15.89 -3.27
CA GLY A 93 -21.18 -14.44 -3.15
C GLY A 93 -19.85 -13.76 -2.89
N VAL A 94 -19.89 -12.43 -2.86
CA VAL A 94 -18.76 -11.59 -2.46
C VAL A 94 -18.86 -11.31 -0.95
N TYR A 95 -17.74 -11.44 -0.27
CA TYR A 95 -17.60 -11.19 1.15
C TYR A 95 -16.48 -10.19 1.40
N THR A 96 -16.64 -9.34 2.41
CA THR A 96 -15.63 -8.37 2.84
C THR A 96 -15.12 -8.71 4.22
N VAL A 97 -13.81 -8.88 4.35
CA VAL A 97 -13.11 -8.97 5.62
C VAL A 97 -12.65 -7.58 6.00
N ALA A 98 -13.15 -7.06 7.11
CA ALA A 98 -12.68 -5.82 7.73
C ALA A 98 -11.98 -6.15 9.05
N TYR A 99 -10.89 -5.45 9.34
CA TYR A 99 -10.15 -5.64 10.58
C TYR A 99 -9.72 -4.30 11.19
N ARG A 100 -9.62 -4.31 12.51
CA ARG A 100 -8.94 -3.31 13.32
C ARG A 100 -8.09 -4.05 14.33
N VAL A 101 -6.78 -3.86 14.28
CA VAL A 101 -5.84 -4.53 15.17
C VAL A 101 -4.97 -3.50 15.88
N VAL A 102 -4.49 -3.84 17.07
CA VAL A 102 -3.50 -3.06 17.81
C VAL A 102 -2.33 -3.98 18.10
N SER A 103 -1.11 -3.58 17.76
CA SER A 103 0.09 -4.34 18.13
C SER A 103 0.47 -4.11 19.59
N LEU A 104 1.36 -4.94 20.14
CA LEU A 104 1.81 -4.81 21.54
C LEU A 104 2.55 -3.48 21.83
N ASP A 105 3.04 -2.79 20.82
CA ASP A 105 3.64 -1.45 20.92
C ASP A 105 2.60 -0.30 20.88
N GLY A 106 1.31 -0.62 20.73
CA GLY A 106 0.20 0.31 20.79
C GLY A 106 -0.28 0.89 19.44
N HIS A 107 0.35 0.56 18.32
CA HIS A 107 -0.06 1.08 17.02
C HIS A 107 -1.35 0.39 16.51
N THR A 108 -2.35 1.20 16.14
CA THR A 108 -3.59 0.71 15.54
C THR A 108 -3.48 0.65 14.02
N VAL A 109 -3.93 -0.46 13.43
CA VAL A 109 -4.02 -0.64 11.97
C VAL A 109 -5.43 -1.08 11.62
N GLN A 110 -5.96 -0.53 10.54
CA GLN A 110 -7.27 -0.88 10.01
C GLN A 110 -7.16 -1.18 8.53
N GLY A 111 -8.05 -2.04 8.04
CA GLY A 111 -8.14 -2.32 6.63
C GLY A 111 -9.35 -3.18 6.29
N ALA A 112 -9.61 -3.28 5.00
CA ALA A 112 -10.61 -4.19 4.47
C ALA A 112 -10.16 -4.76 3.13
N TYR A 113 -10.62 -5.97 2.82
CA TYR A 113 -10.44 -6.59 1.52
C TYR A 113 -11.59 -7.55 1.20
N PRO A 114 -11.94 -7.72 -0.09
CA PRO A 114 -12.93 -8.68 -0.50
C PRO A 114 -12.34 -10.05 -0.82
N PHE A 115 -13.17 -11.08 -0.77
CA PHE A 115 -12.97 -12.37 -1.45
C PHE A 115 -14.33 -12.87 -1.98
N THR A 116 -14.30 -13.83 -2.89
CA THR A 116 -15.50 -14.40 -3.51
C THR A 116 -15.58 -15.90 -3.26
N VAL A 117 -16.77 -16.40 -2.90
CA VAL A 117 -17.09 -17.84 -2.91
C VAL A 117 -17.93 -18.12 -4.16
N ALA A 118 -17.48 -19.08 -4.96
CA ALA A 118 -18.10 -19.54 -6.20
C ALA A 118 -18.01 -21.07 -6.28
N ASP A 119 -18.60 -21.73 -5.29
CA ASP A 119 -18.75 -23.17 -5.22
C ASP A 119 -19.70 -23.67 -6.32
N PRO A 120 -19.23 -24.52 -7.25
CA PRO A 120 -20.04 -25.05 -8.34
C PRO A 120 -21.12 -26.06 -7.88
N ALA A 121 -20.97 -26.63 -6.68
CA ALA A 121 -21.93 -27.57 -6.10
C ALA A 121 -23.10 -26.86 -5.41
N LEU A 122 -22.94 -25.59 -5.01
CA LEU A 122 -24.04 -24.78 -4.49
C LEU A 122 -24.87 -24.19 -5.63
N PRO A 123 -26.22 -24.14 -5.50
CA PRO A 123 -27.06 -23.49 -6.50
C PRO A 123 -26.59 -22.05 -6.71
N ALA A 124 -26.34 -21.68 -7.97
CA ALA A 124 -26.08 -20.29 -8.32
C ALA A 124 -27.31 -19.47 -7.92
N ALA A 125 -27.15 -18.54 -6.97
CA ALA A 125 -28.16 -17.53 -6.72
C ALA A 125 -28.37 -16.74 -8.01
N GLY A 126 -29.49 -16.98 -8.70
CA GLY A 126 -29.91 -16.28 -9.90
C GLY A 126 -28.96 -16.39 -11.09
N ARG A 127 -28.97 -17.53 -11.80
CA ARG A 127 -28.67 -17.47 -13.23
C ARG A 127 -29.82 -16.74 -13.93
N ALA A 128 -29.69 -15.42 -14.08
CA ALA A 128 -30.26 -14.78 -15.25
C ALA A 128 -29.59 -15.42 -16.47
N SER A 129 -30.35 -16.25 -17.15
CA SER A 129 -30.05 -16.74 -18.47
C SER A 129 -30.07 -15.55 -19.43
N GLU A 130 -28.90 -15.12 -19.90
CA GLU A 130 -28.82 -14.54 -21.24
C GLU A 130 -27.46 -14.89 -21.87
N ALA A 131 -27.51 -15.94 -22.67
CA ALA A 131 -26.50 -16.22 -23.67
C ALA A 131 -26.68 -15.24 -24.84
N ALA A 132 -25.54 -14.81 -25.38
CA ALA A 132 -25.33 -14.31 -26.74
C ALA A 132 -25.93 -12.94 -27.12
N ALA A 133 -25.06 -11.94 -27.30
CA ALA A 133 -24.81 -11.37 -28.63
C ALA A 133 -23.73 -10.28 -28.61
N ALA A 134 -22.86 -10.36 -29.63
CA ALA A 134 -22.12 -9.28 -30.28
C ALA A 134 -21.02 -8.53 -29.47
N ALA A 135 -19.78 -8.93 -29.75
CA ALA A 135 -18.66 -7.99 -29.78
C ALA A 135 -18.92 -6.88 -30.81
N PRO A 136 -18.58 -5.62 -30.53
CA PRO A 136 -18.17 -4.70 -31.56
C PRO A 136 -16.64 -4.70 -31.64
N ASP A 137 -16.13 -4.98 -32.84
CA ASP A 137 -14.79 -4.59 -33.25
C ASP A 137 -14.54 -3.12 -32.88
N SER A 138 -13.52 -2.87 -32.06
CA SER A 138 -12.98 -1.54 -31.83
C SER A 138 -11.55 -1.49 -32.34
N SER A 139 -11.44 -1.46 -33.67
CA SER A 139 -10.24 -0.96 -34.35
C SER A 139 -10.34 0.56 -34.44
N ALA A 140 -9.81 1.28 -33.45
CA ALA A 140 -9.55 2.71 -33.57
C ALA A 140 -8.54 3.20 -32.53
N GLY A 141 -7.33 3.51 -33.00
CA GLY A 141 -6.55 4.64 -32.50
C GLY A 141 -5.71 4.41 -31.24
N LEU A 142 -4.40 4.53 -31.41
CA LEU A 142 -3.46 4.74 -30.30
C LEU A 142 -3.82 6.03 -29.54
N PRO A 143 -3.93 6.02 -28.19
CA PRO A 143 -4.12 7.24 -27.43
C PRO A 143 -2.86 8.12 -27.45
N ALA A 144 -3.07 9.41 -27.72
CA ALA A 144 -2.06 10.42 -28.03
C ALA A 144 -1.24 11.04 -26.88
N PRO A 145 -1.09 10.49 -25.64
CA PRO A 145 -0.10 11.01 -24.71
C PRO A 145 1.04 10.00 -24.42
N VAL A 146 1.50 9.24 -25.43
CA VAL A 146 2.84 8.61 -25.41
C VAL A 146 3.93 9.58 -25.93
N LEU A 147 3.54 10.82 -26.27
CA LEU A 147 4.44 11.89 -26.72
C LEU A 147 4.68 13.03 -25.70
N ALA A 148 4.18 12.91 -24.46
CA ALA A 148 4.30 13.97 -23.43
C ALA A 148 5.29 13.64 -22.27
N GLY A 149 6.14 12.63 -22.42
CA GLY A 149 7.19 12.25 -21.47
C GLY A 149 8.57 12.88 -21.74
N LEU A 150 8.68 13.82 -22.68
CA LEU A 150 9.93 14.51 -23.06
C LEU A 150 9.87 16.04 -22.84
N VAL A 151 9.17 16.49 -21.79
CA VAL A 151 9.14 17.92 -21.40
C VAL A 151 9.67 18.15 -19.97
N ALA A 152 9.77 17.12 -19.14
CA ALA A 152 10.33 17.23 -17.78
C ALA A 152 11.87 17.24 -17.71
N ALA A 153 12.58 17.08 -18.83
CA ALA A 153 14.05 17.19 -18.91
C ALA A 153 14.55 18.62 -19.27
N GLY A 154 13.65 19.53 -19.70
CA GLY A 154 14.02 20.89 -20.11
C GLY A 154 14.08 21.93 -18.98
N ILE A 155 13.40 21.68 -17.85
CA ILE A 155 13.29 22.65 -16.74
C ILE A 155 14.47 22.54 -15.75
N LEU A 156 15.29 21.49 -15.83
CA LEU A 156 16.52 21.33 -15.03
C LEU A 156 17.78 21.92 -15.68
N LEU A 157 17.73 22.38 -16.93
CA LEU A 157 18.87 23.03 -17.61
C LEU A 157 18.81 24.58 -17.60
N ALA A 158 17.68 25.18 -17.21
CA ALA A 158 17.53 26.65 -17.15
C ALA A 158 17.95 27.28 -15.81
N SER A 159 18.02 26.50 -14.72
CA SER A 159 18.36 27.02 -13.37
C SER A 159 19.87 27.07 -13.09
N LEU A 160 20.71 26.38 -13.87
CA LEU A 160 22.18 26.42 -13.70
C LEU A 160 22.83 27.60 -14.47
N GLY A 161 22.23 28.06 -15.57
CA GLY A 161 22.72 29.20 -16.35
C GLY A 161 22.52 30.56 -15.67
N ALA A 162 21.38 30.73 -14.96
CA ALA A 162 21.09 31.96 -14.22
C ALA A 162 22.04 32.18 -13.02
N TYR A 163 22.50 31.11 -12.38
CA TYR A 163 23.45 31.20 -11.26
C TYR A 163 24.86 31.61 -11.69
N PHE A 164 25.33 31.15 -12.87
CA PHE A 164 26.65 31.55 -13.41
C PHE A 164 26.66 32.98 -13.97
N ALA A 165 25.54 33.46 -14.54
CA ALA A 165 25.43 34.83 -15.05
C ALA A 165 25.40 35.90 -13.94
N LEU A 166 24.83 35.61 -12.76
CA LEU A 166 24.80 36.54 -11.63
C LEU A 166 26.08 36.54 -10.78
N SER A 167 26.86 35.46 -10.78
CA SER A 167 28.14 35.39 -10.04
C SER A 167 29.31 36.03 -10.81
N GLY A 168 29.28 36.02 -12.15
CA GLY A 168 30.29 36.68 -12.99
C GLY A 168 30.25 38.21 -12.93
N ARG A 169 29.07 38.83 -12.83
CA ARG A 169 28.91 40.29 -12.77
C ARG A 169 29.44 40.91 -11.48
N ARG A 170 29.50 40.15 -10.37
CA ARG A 170 30.03 40.62 -9.08
C ARG A 170 31.57 40.67 -9.03
N ARG A 171 32.27 39.89 -9.86
CA ARG A 171 33.74 39.94 -9.97
C ARG A 171 34.23 41.06 -10.89
N ALA A 172 33.49 41.39 -11.94
CA ALA A 172 33.82 42.50 -12.85
C ALA A 172 33.62 43.90 -12.24
N ALA A 173 32.77 44.04 -11.23
CA ALA A 173 32.55 45.33 -10.56
C ALA A 173 33.64 45.69 -9.53
N ARG A 174 34.40 44.71 -9.01
CA ARG A 174 35.44 44.97 -7.99
C ARG A 174 36.78 45.37 -8.58
N THR A 175 37.12 44.94 -9.80
CA THR A 175 38.40 45.28 -10.45
C THR A 175 38.43 46.69 -11.06
N ARG A 176 37.29 47.37 -11.16
CA ARG A 176 37.21 48.77 -11.64
C ARG A 176 37.32 49.81 -10.51
N ALA A 177 37.19 49.40 -9.25
CA ALA A 177 37.31 50.28 -8.09
C ALA A 177 38.75 50.41 -7.53
N GLU A 178 39.70 49.60 -7.99
CA GLU A 178 41.12 49.65 -7.57
C GLU A 178 42.04 50.38 -8.58
N LYS A 179 41.49 51.00 -9.64
CA LYS A 179 42.25 51.79 -10.63
C LYS A 179 41.70 53.22 -10.84
N GLY A 180 41.03 53.76 -9.83
CA GLY A 180 40.63 55.17 -9.76
C GLY A 180 41.48 55.89 -8.73
#